data_AF-A0A9Q3L969-F1
#
_entry.id   AF-A0A9Q3L969-F1
#
_cell.length_a   1.000
_cell.length_b   1.000
_cell.length_c   1.000
_cell.angle_alpha   90.00
_cell.angle_beta   90.00
_cell.angle_gamma   90.00
#
_symmetry.space_group_name_H-M   'P 1'
#
loop_
_entity.id
_entity.type
_entity.pdbx_description
1 polymer ?
#
loop_
_entity_poly.entity_id
_entity_poly.type
_entity_poly.pdbx_seq_one_letter_code
_entity_poly.pdbx_strand_id
1 'polypeptide(L)'
;MQYKPQFTYLAGLIPAPNQPNTSTINNILKPLVDELLKLNQTVNIQTYQHSNGRNVSVKLAALIGNIVATHKVSRFALHSAHRLCSWCEVTKKDIEKVVVGKCRNKRDTLELSIRWHHQKQIRKRESLVKKTGVRWSELNRLPYWDPSKDVVLGMMHN
;
A
#
# COMPACT_ATOMS: atom_id res chain seq x y z
N MET A 1 -3.07 9.19 -19.93
CA MET A 1 -4.07 8.96 -18.87
C MET A 1 -3.74 9.72 -17.60
N GLN A 2 -2.47 9.73 -17.18
CA GLN A 2 -1.98 10.59 -16.09
C GLN A 2 -2.42 12.06 -16.27
N TYR A 3 -2.94 12.65 -15.19
CA TYR A 3 -3.29 14.07 -15.03
C TYR A 3 -4.49 14.62 -15.80
N LYS A 4 -5.23 13.81 -16.58
CA LYS A 4 -6.52 14.29 -17.11
C LYS A 4 -7.58 14.25 -15.99
N PRO A 5 -8.25 15.37 -15.67
CA PRO A 5 -9.25 15.40 -14.61
C PRO A 5 -10.37 14.36 -14.79
N GLN A 6 -10.75 14.07 -16.04
CA GLN A 6 -11.78 13.06 -16.37
C GLN A 6 -11.44 11.62 -15.97
N PHE A 7 -10.17 11.31 -15.65
CA PHE A 7 -9.72 9.99 -15.18
C PHE A 7 -9.19 10.04 -13.74
N THR A 8 -9.43 11.15 -13.04
CA THR A 8 -8.98 11.36 -11.67
C THR A 8 -10.17 11.35 -10.74
N TYR A 9 -10.13 10.49 -9.72
CA TYR A 9 -11.10 10.46 -8.64
C TYR A 9 -10.41 10.79 -7.32
N LEU A 10 -10.89 11.81 -6.61
CA LEU A 10 -10.37 12.17 -5.29
C LEU A 10 -11.04 11.29 -4.23
N ALA A 11 -10.33 10.27 -3.75
CA ALA A 11 -10.84 9.34 -2.76
C ALA A 11 -10.66 9.80 -1.29
N GLY A 12 -9.79 10.79 -1.04
CA GLY A 12 -9.53 11.26 0.31
C GLY A 12 -8.49 12.37 0.38
N LEU A 13 -8.51 13.10 1.49
CA LEU A 13 -7.59 14.20 1.78
C LEU A 13 -6.87 13.92 3.10
N ILE A 14 -5.56 14.11 3.10
CA ILE A 14 -4.75 14.09 4.31
C ILE A 14 -4.73 15.51 4.87
N PRO A 15 -5.22 15.76 6.10
CA PRO A 15 -5.23 17.09 6.67
C PRO A 15 -3.81 17.60 6.92
N ALA A 16 -3.56 18.86 6.52
CA ALA A 16 -2.39 19.64 6.91
C ALA A 16 -2.50 20.07 8.40
N PRO A 17 -1.41 20.52 9.07
CA PRO A 17 -0.03 20.71 8.58
C PRO A 17 0.90 19.52 8.84
N ASN A 18 0.47 18.56 9.66
CA ASN A 18 1.35 17.48 10.14
C ASN A 18 1.35 16.28 9.20
N GLN A 19 2.51 15.64 9.06
CA GLN A 19 2.57 14.37 8.34
C GLN A 19 1.66 13.35 9.01
N PRO A 20 0.83 12.62 8.26
CA PRO A 20 -0.11 11.68 8.84
C PRO A 20 0.64 10.51 9.48
N ASN A 21 0.22 10.15 10.69
CA ASN A 21 0.78 9.02 11.41
C ASN A 21 0.26 7.69 10.84
N THR A 22 0.71 6.58 11.44
CA THR A 22 0.35 5.24 10.95
C THR A 22 -1.16 4.98 11.06
N SER A 23 -1.84 5.44 12.11
CA SER A 23 -3.29 5.23 12.22
C SER A 23 -4.07 6.08 11.23
N THR A 24 -3.66 7.35 11.01
CA THR A 24 -4.35 8.30 10.13
C THR A 24 -4.48 7.80 8.69
N ILE A 25 -3.37 7.37 8.05
CA ILE A 25 -3.44 6.89 6.66
C ILE A 25 -4.32 5.64 6.54
N ASN A 26 -4.27 4.72 7.52
CA ASN A 26 -5.13 3.53 7.48
C ASN A 26 -6.61 3.93 7.61
N ASN A 27 -6.93 4.86 8.50
CA ASN A 27 -8.30 5.36 8.66
C ASN A 27 -8.83 6.03 7.38
N ILE A 28 -7.98 6.78 6.66
CA ILE A 28 -8.33 7.40 5.38
C ILE A 28 -8.54 6.35 4.28
N LEU A 29 -7.69 5.31 4.23
CA LEU A 29 -7.79 4.25 3.23
C LEU A 29 -8.95 3.29 3.48
N LYS A 30 -9.37 3.11 4.73
CA LYS A 30 -10.40 2.14 5.13
C LYS A 30 -11.68 2.23 4.28
N PRO A 31 -12.36 3.39 4.12
CA PRO A 31 -13.58 3.46 3.31
C PRO A 31 -13.33 3.11 1.84
N LEU A 32 -12.20 3.54 1.26
CA LEU A 32 -11.85 3.19 -0.11
C LEU A 32 -11.64 1.67 -0.27
N VAL A 33 -10.95 1.04 0.68
CA VAL A 33 -10.73 -0.41 0.68
C VAL A 33 -12.04 -1.16 0.89
N ASP A 34 -12.94 -0.67 1.73
CA ASP A 34 -14.27 -1.27 1.94
C ASP A 34 -15.08 -1.28 0.64
N GLU A 35 -15.07 -0.19 -0.13
CA GLU A 35 -15.72 -0.14 -1.45
C GLU A 35 -15.03 -1.04 -2.49
N LEU A 36 -13.70 -1.05 -2.53
CA LEU A 36 -12.94 -1.93 -3.43
C LEU A 36 -13.18 -3.42 -3.14
N LEU A 37 -13.44 -3.80 -1.89
CA LEU A 37 -13.81 -5.17 -1.54
C LEU A 37 -15.17 -5.56 -2.09
N LYS A 38 -16.16 -4.64 -2.06
CA LYS A 38 -17.47 -4.84 -2.68
C LYS A 38 -17.34 -4.94 -4.19
N LEU A 39 -16.61 -4.02 -4.82
CA LEU A 39 -16.42 -3.97 -6.28
C LEU A 39 -15.48 -5.06 -6.82
N ASN A 40 -14.72 -5.75 -5.96
CA ASN A 40 -14.00 -6.95 -6.34
C ASN A 40 -14.98 -8.10 -6.68
N GLN A 41 -16.20 -8.05 -6.15
CA GLN A 41 -17.31 -8.86 -6.64
C GLN A 41 -17.94 -8.17 -7.86
N THR A 42 -18.61 -8.93 -8.70
CA THR A 42 -19.31 -8.35 -9.85
C THR A 42 -20.53 -7.58 -9.36
N VAL A 43 -20.61 -6.28 -9.68
CA VAL A 43 -21.78 -5.43 -9.43
C VAL A 43 -22.45 -5.10 -10.76
N ASN A 44 -23.77 -5.05 -10.78
CA ASN A 44 -24.52 -4.59 -11.95
C ASN A 44 -24.71 -3.07 -11.86
N ILE A 45 -24.20 -2.34 -12.86
CA ILE A 45 -24.32 -0.88 -12.95
C ILE A 45 -25.16 -0.53 -14.18
N GLN A 46 -26.30 0.12 -13.95
CA GLN A 46 -27.11 0.70 -15.01
C GLN A 46 -26.51 2.02 -15.50
N THR A 47 -26.50 2.21 -16.82
CA THR A 47 -26.01 3.43 -17.45
C THR A 47 -26.98 3.86 -18.54
N TYR A 48 -26.91 5.11 -19.00
CA TYR A 48 -27.78 5.61 -20.06
C TYR A 48 -27.74 4.74 -21.33
N GLN A 49 -26.54 4.27 -21.73
CA GLN A 49 -26.37 3.41 -22.91
C GLN A 49 -26.70 1.93 -22.63
N HIS A 50 -26.86 1.53 -21.36
CA HIS A 50 -27.14 0.17 -20.95
C HIS A 50 -28.19 0.15 -19.82
N SER A 51 -29.46 0.25 -20.20
CA SER A 51 -30.61 0.25 -19.27
C SER A 51 -30.76 -1.06 -18.50
N ASN A 52 -30.43 -2.19 -19.13
CA ASN A 52 -30.37 -3.51 -18.46
C ASN A 52 -29.12 -3.67 -17.56
N GLY A 53 -28.26 -2.65 -17.53
CA GLY A 53 -27.03 -2.61 -16.78
C GLY A 53 -25.90 -3.44 -17.36
N ARG A 54 -24.72 -3.26 -16.76
CA ARG A 54 -23.50 -4.01 -17.08
C ARG A 54 -22.88 -4.53 -15.80
N ASN A 55 -22.45 -5.78 -15.87
CA ASN A 55 -21.64 -6.40 -14.84
C ASN A 55 -20.23 -5.80 -14.88
N VAL A 56 -19.83 -5.17 -13.78
CA VAL A 56 -18.55 -4.51 -13.61
C VAL A 56 -17.87 -5.06 -12.36
N SER A 57 -16.56 -5.29 -12.46
CA SER A 57 -15.70 -5.55 -11.31
C SER A 57 -14.52 -4.59 -11.37
N VAL A 58 -14.15 -4.03 -10.22
CA VAL A 58 -13.05 -3.08 -10.08
C VAL A 58 -11.99 -3.67 -9.15
N LYS A 59 -10.74 -3.58 -9.60
CA LYS A 59 -9.57 -3.97 -8.80
C LYS A 59 -8.56 -2.83 -8.79
N LEU A 60 -7.95 -2.62 -7.63
CA LEU A 60 -6.79 -1.74 -7.52
C LEU A 60 -5.60 -2.41 -8.26
N ALA A 61 -5.15 -1.80 -9.35
CA ALA A 61 -4.07 -2.35 -10.16
C ALA A 61 -2.68 -2.04 -9.58
N ALA A 62 -2.46 -0.81 -9.12
CA ALA A 62 -1.16 -0.38 -8.60
C ALA A 62 -1.29 0.80 -7.64
N LEU A 63 -0.36 0.87 -6.69
CA LEU A 63 -0.06 2.08 -5.92
C LEU A 63 1.10 2.81 -6.59
N ILE A 64 0.83 4.02 -7.09
CA ILE A 64 1.82 4.85 -7.79
C ILE A 64 2.14 6.07 -6.93
N GLY A 65 3.44 6.35 -6.74
CA GLY A 65 3.91 7.55 -6.07
C GLY A 65 5.41 7.52 -5.82
N ASN A 66 5.96 8.58 -5.25
CA ASN A 66 7.36 8.58 -4.82
C ASN A 66 7.60 7.56 -3.69
N ILE A 67 8.87 7.26 -3.41
CA ILE A 67 9.25 6.24 -2.41
C ILE A 67 8.68 6.53 -1.01
N VAL A 68 8.62 7.80 -0.62
CA VAL A 68 8.13 8.21 0.71
C VAL A 68 6.62 7.96 0.84
N ALA A 69 5.83 8.38 -0.15
CA ALA A 69 4.38 8.22 -0.16
C ALA A 69 4.00 6.74 -0.28
N THR A 70 4.63 6.01 -1.20
CA THR A 70 4.36 4.59 -1.40
C THR A 70 4.70 3.79 -0.15
N HIS A 71 5.84 4.02 0.52
CA HIS A 71 6.18 3.30 1.76
C HIS A 71 5.22 3.63 2.91
N LYS A 72 4.71 4.86 2.97
CA LYS A 72 3.71 5.24 3.98
C LYS A 72 2.38 4.50 3.79
N VAL A 73 1.93 4.36 2.54
CA VAL A 73 0.65 3.72 2.18
C VAL A 73 0.76 2.18 2.17
N SER A 74 1.79 1.62 1.54
CA SER A 74 2.09 0.17 1.51
C SER A 74 2.71 -0.35 2.82
N ARG A 75 3.09 0.56 3.72
CA ARG A 75 3.51 0.31 5.09
C ARG A 75 4.86 -0.36 5.27
N PHE A 76 5.75 -0.17 4.30
CA PHE A 76 7.16 -0.43 4.49
C PHE A 76 7.85 0.64 5.34
N ALA A 77 8.98 0.30 5.94
CA ALA A 77 9.82 1.25 6.63
C ALA A 77 10.49 2.21 5.63
N LEU A 78 10.80 3.43 6.09
CA LEU A 78 11.41 4.47 5.25
C LEU A 78 12.89 4.18 4.98
N HIS A 79 13.49 4.98 4.10
CA HIS A 79 14.88 4.85 3.63
C HIS A 79 15.94 4.78 4.75
N SER A 80 15.67 5.37 5.92
CA SER A 80 16.61 5.36 7.06
C SER A 80 16.60 4.07 7.88
N ALA A 81 15.65 3.16 7.63
CA ALA A 81 15.48 1.94 8.39
C ALA A 81 16.53 0.87 8.04
N HIS A 82 16.72 -0.08 8.96
CA HIS A 82 17.60 -1.23 8.73
C HIS A 82 17.15 -2.07 7.53
N ARG A 83 15.83 -2.26 7.35
CA ARG A 83 15.20 -2.87 6.18
C ARG A 83 14.41 -1.80 5.44
N LEU A 84 15.01 -1.22 4.40
CA LEU A 84 14.42 -0.09 3.68
C LEU A 84 13.64 -0.49 2.42
N CYS A 85 13.98 -1.61 1.76
CA CYS A 85 13.40 -1.94 0.46
C CYS A 85 12.03 -2.64 0.58
N SER A 86 11.08 -2.21 -0.26
CA SER A 86 9.75 -2.81 -0.42
C SER A 86 9.75 -4.08 -1.28
N TRP A 87 10.75 -4.25 -2.14
CA TRP A 87 10.88 -5.39 -3.06
C TRP A 87 11.71 -6.54 -2.50
N CYS A 88 12.74 -6.24 -1.72
CA CYS A 88 13.68 -7.24 -1.24
C CYS A 88 14.07 -7.04 0.23
N GLU A 89 14.72 -8.04 0.77
CA GLU A 89 15.29 -8.06 2.11
C GLU A 89 16.75 -7.61 2.08
N VAL A 90 17.06 -6.47 1.45
CA VAL A 90 18.37 -5.82 1.61
C VAL A 90 18.42 -5.10 2.97
N THR A 91 19.61 -5.00 3.56
CA THR A 91 19.82 -4.16 4.75
C THR A 91 20.49 -2.85 4.38
N LYS A 92 20.33 -1.82 5.22
CA LYS A 92 21.06 -0.55 5.07
C LYS A 92 22.59 -0.74 5.01
N LYS A 93 23.13 -1.77 5.69
CA LYS A 93 24.57 -2.08 5.67
C LYS A 93 25.05 -2.62 4.32
N ASP A 94 24.13 -3.18 3.53
CA ASP A 94 24.44 -3.82 2.26
C ASP A 94 24.03 -2.95 1.05
N ILE A 95 23.51 -1.75 1.28
CA ILE A 95 22.97 -0.91 0.20
C ILE A 95 24.07 -0.47 -0.79
N GLU A 96 25.27 -0.20 -0.28
CA GLU A 96 26.44 0.21 -1.08
C GLU A 96 26.93 -0.89 -2.02
N LYS A 97 26.54 -2.14 -1.77
CA LYS A 97 26.90 -3.28 -2.63
C LYS A 97 26.10 -3.28 -3.94
N VAL A 98 25.02 -2.49 -4.03
CA VAL A 98 24.14 -2.38 -5.22
C VAL A 98 23.64 -3.76 -5.70
N VAL A 99 23.43 -4.68 -4.76
CA VAL A 99 22.88 -6.01 -5.04
C VAL A 99 21.45 -6.10 -4.53
N VAL A 100 20.60 -6.73 -5.34
CA VAL A 100 19.23 -7.06 -4.91
C VAL A 100 19.30 -8.19 -3.90
N GLY A 101 18.84 -7.94 -2.68
CA GLY A 101 18.69 -8.98 -1.67
C GLY A 101 17.60 -10.01 -2.04
N LYS A 102 17.33 -10.96 -1.14
CA LYS A 102 16.25 -11.92 -1.33
C LYS A 102 14.92 -11.20 -1.60
N CYS A 103 14.26 -11.51 -2.72
CA CYS A 103 12.96 -10.94 -3.04
C CYS A 103 11.92 -11.27 -1.97
N ARG A 104 11.13 -10.28 -1.59
CA ARG A 104 9.97 -10.48 -0.74
C ARG A 104 8.90 -11.22 -1.53
N ASN A 105 8.08 -11.98 -0.83
CA ASN A 105 6.87 -12.57 -1.39
C ASN A 105 5.65 -12.12 -0.57
N LYS A 106 4.48 -12.19 -1.21
CA LYS A 106 3.19 -11.81 -0.62
C LYS A 106 2.92 -12.48 0.72
N ARG A 107 3.11 -13.80 0.79
CA ARG A 107 2.74 -14.61 1.96
C ARG A 107 3.51 -14.17 3.20
N ASP A 108 4.83 -14.14 3.10
CA ASP A 108 5.70 -13.80 4.22
C ASP A 108 5.50 -12.34 4.63
N THR A 109 5.36 -11.43 3.65
CA THR A 109 5.11 -10.01 3.92
C THR A 109 3.78 -9.80 4.64
N LEU A 110 2.73 -10.50 4.20
CA LEU A 110 1.42 -10.43 4.83
C LEU A 110 1.45 -10.98 6.26
N GLU A 111 2.10 -12.14 6.48
CA GLU A 111 2.25 -12.73 7.81
C GLU A 111 2.96 -11.78 8.78
N LEU A 112 4.05 -11.15 8.35
CA LEU A 112 4.78 -10.16 9.14
C LEU A 112 3.91 -8.93 9.44
N SER A 113 3.10 -8.49 8.48
CA SER A 113 2.17 -7.37 8.66
C SER A 113 1.05 -7.69 9.66
N ILE A 114 0.50 -8.91 9.63
CA ILE A 114 -0.53 -9.40 10.56
C ILE A 114 0.05 -9.51 11.96
N ARG A 115 1.26 -10.07 12.09
CA ARG A 115 1.99 -10.16 13.36
C ARG A 115 2.21 -8.77 13.98
N TRP A 116 2.52 -7.77 13.17
CA TRP A 116 2.61 -6.38 13.61
C TRP A 116 1.24 -5.82 14.03
N HIS A 117 0.17 -6.13 13.27
CA HIS A 117 -1.19 -5.67 13.55
C HIS A 117 -1.70 -6.17 14.90
N HIS A 118 -1.56 -7.48 15.17
CA HIS A 118 -2.03 -8.11 16.40
C HIS A 118 -1.18 -7.80 17.63
N GLN A 119 0.01 -7.22 17.45
CA GLN A 119 0.86 -6.86 18.58
C GLN A 119 0.27 -5.66 19.36
N LYS A 120 -0.07 -5.87 20.64
CA LYS A 120 -0.66 -4.83 21.50
C LYS A 120 0.38 -3.83 22.05
N GLN A 121 1.64 -4.27 22.23
CA GLN A 121 2.68 -3.43 22.81
C GLN A 121 3.40 -2.60 21.74
N ILE A 122 3.40 -1.27 21.92
CA ILE A 122 4.07 -0.32 21.01
C ILE A 122 5.55 -0.67 20.82
N ARG A 123 6.28 -0.94 21.91
CA ARG A 123 7.70 -1.33 21.86
C ARG A 123 7.94 -2.59 21.02
N LYS A 124 7.05 -3.59 21.10
CA LYS A 124 7.14 -4.81 20.30
C LYS A 124 6.81 -4.54 18.83
N ARG A 125 5.84 -3.67 18.53
CA ARG A 125 5.57 -3.21 17.15
C ARG A 125 6.79 -2.51 16.55
N GLU A 126 7.43 -1.63 17.29
CA GLU A 126 8.65 -0.94 16.84
C GLU A 126 9.80 -1.91 16.58
N SER A 127 10.02 -2.87 17.49
CA SER A 127 11.02 -3.93 17.32
C SER A 127 10.76 -4.78 16.07
N LEU A 128 9.50 -5.18 15.83
CA LEU A 128 9.11 -5.91 14.62
C LEU A 128 9.47 -5.11 13.37
N VAL A 129 9.12 -3.82 13.31
CA VAL A 129 9.44 -2.98 12.16
C VAL A 129 10.95 -2.83 11.97
N LYS A 130 11.72 -2.63 13.04
CA LYS A 130 13.19 -2.55 12.95
C LYS A 130 13.78 -3.82 12.34
N LYS A 131 13.22 -4.99 12.68
CA LYS A 131 13.67 -6.29 12.18
C LYS A 131 13.23 -6.57 10.74
N THR A 132 11.97 -6.26 10.40
CA THR A 132 11.32 -6.74 9.16
C THR A 132 11.13 -5.67 8.10
N GLY A 133 11.03 -4.41 8.52
CA GLY A 133 10.65 -3.28 7.68
C GLY A 133 9.17 -3.22 7.31
N VAL A 134 8.29 -4.00 7.95
CA VAL A 134 6.87 -4.15 7.55
C VAL A 134 5.91 -3.74 8.67
N ARG A 135 4.84 -3.02 8.30
CA ARG A 135 3.66 -2.72 9.15
C ARG A 135 2.37 -3.11 8.44
N TRP A 136 1.24 -3.04 9.13
CA TRP A 136 -0.09 -3.29 8.56
C TRP A 136 -0.59 -2.11 7.72
N SER A 137 -1.00 -2.40 6.48
CA SER A 137 -1.74 -1.49 5.60
C SER A 137 -3.18 -1.98 5.43
N GLU A 138 -4.13 -1.05 5.32
CA GLU A 138 -5.50 -1.42 4.92
C GLU A 138 -5.55 -2.09 3.54
N LEU A 139 -4.61 -1.77 2.63
CA LEU A 139 -4.52 -2.43 1.33
C LEU A 139 -4.34 -3.95 1.43
N ASN A 140 -3.77 -4.45 2.54
CA ASN A 140 -3.57 -5.88 2.78
C ASN A 140 -4.88 -6.66 2.97
N ARG A 141 -6.02 -5.98 3.10
CA ARG A 141 -7.34 -6.61 3.11
C ARG A 141 -7.79 -7.05 1.71
N LEU A 142 -7.24 -6.46 0.65
CA LEU A 142 -7.59 -6.79 -0.73
C LEU A 142 -6.97 -8.16 -1.11
N PRO A 143 -7.77 -9.16 -1.51
CA PRO A 143 -7.28 -10.53 -1.70
C PRO A 143 -6.29 -10.65 -2.87
N TYR A 144 -6.38 -9.77 -3.86
CA TYR A 144 -5.51 -9.74 -5.03
C TYR A 144 -4.23 -8.93 -4.81
N TRP A 145 -4.16 -8.09 -3.77
CA TRP A 145 -3.04 -7.16 -3.54
C TRP A 145 -1.77 -7.87 -3.08
N ASP A 146 -0.62 -7.54 -3.68
CA ASP A 146 0.72 -7.89 -3.25
C ASP A 146 1.52 -6.60 -2.96
N PRO A 147 1.78 -6.27 -1.68
CA PRO A 147 2.49 -5.05 -1.33
C PRO A 147 3.92 -4.98 -1.90
N SER A 148 4.53 -6.12 -2.24
CA SER A 148 5.87 -6.17 -2.82
C SER A 148 5.89 -6.08 -4.34
N LYS A 149 4.75 -6.22 -5.04
CA LYS A 149 4.70 -6.21 -6.52
C LYS A 149 3.80 -5.14 -7.10
N ASP A 150 2.76 -4.75 -6.38
CA ASP A 150 1.74 -3.80 -6.87
C ASP A 150 2.08 -2.36 -6.50
N VAL A 151 3.29 -2.11 -5.97
CA VAL A 151 3.83 -0.78 -5.72
C VAL A 151 4.75 -0.39 -6.88
N VAL A 152 4.34 0.64 -7.61
CA VAL A 152 5.10 1.21 -8.72
C VAL A 152 5.73 2.52 -8.25
N LEU A 153 7.05 2.60 -8.31
CA LEU A 153 7.73 3.87 -8.07
C LEU A 153 7.39 4.82 -9.21
N GLY A 154 6.74 5.93 -8.86
CA GLY A 154 6.58 7.07 -9.76
C GLY A 154 7.93 7.71 -10.06
N MET A 155 7.98 8.50 -11.14
CA MET A 155 9.17 9.30 -11.45
C MET A 155 9.54 10.14 -10.22
N MET A 156 10.80 10.06 -9.82
CA MET A 156 11.33 11.01 -8.86
C MET A 156 11.43 12.34 -9.60
N HIS A 157 10.65 13.33 -9.17
CA HIS A 157 10.90 14.70 -9.57
C HIS A 157 12.26 15.08 -8.99
N ASN A 158 13.25 15.23 -9.87
CA ASN A 158 14.47 15.97 -9.54
C ASN A 158 14.18 17.45 -9.71
#